data_AF-A0A353N8J6-F1
#
_entry.id   AF-A0A353N8J6-F1
#
_cell.length_a   1.000
_cell.length_b   1.000
_cell.length_c   1.000
_cell.angle_alpha   90.00
_cell.angle_beta   90.00
_cell.angle_gamma   90.00
#
_symmetry.space_group_name_H-M   'P 1'
#
loop_
_entity.id
_entity.type
_entity.pdbx_description
1 polymer ?
#
loop_
_entity_poly.entity_id
_entity_poly.type
_entity_poly.pdbx_seq_one_letter_code
_entity_poly.pdbx_strand_id
1 'polypeptide(L)'
;MEDELAGKRVNDTQFGRALKELGITLIPANSPQAKGRIERLWGTLQSRLPVEFKLAGIKSIEAANAFLQKFMEVYNQKFAVSPANRESAFRELPKAVNLDHILCLKEFRK
;
A
#
# COMPACT_ATOMS: atom_id res chain seq x y z
N MET A 1 15.76 -9.32 19.11
CA MET A 1 16.79 -9.89 20.01
C MET A 1 17.73 -10.86 19.29
N GLU A 2 17.47 -11.28 18.05
CA GLU A 2 18.43 -12.07 17.26
C GLU A 2 19.29 -11.23 16.30
N ASP A 3 18.83 -10.02 15.91
CA ASP A 3 19.56 -9.14 14.98
C ASP A 3 20.75 -8.38 15.61
N GLU A 4 20.91 -8.40 16.94
CA GLU A 4 22.06 -7.77 17.61
C GLU A 4 23.34 -8.64 17.55
N LEU A 5 23.24 -9.92 17.19
CA LEU A 5 24.38 -10.85 17.24
C LEU A 5 25.26 -10.89 15.99
N ALA A 6 24.99 -10.07 14.95
CA ALA A 6 25.75 -10.12 13.69
C ALA A 6 26.54 -8.85 13.33
N GLY A 7 26.60 -7.85 14.22
CA GLY A 7 27.42 -6.64 14.00
C GLY A 7 27.02 -5.77 12.79
N LYS A 8 25.94 -6.10 12.09
CA LYS A 8 25.34 -5.25 11.06
C LYS A 8 24.17 -4.48 11.67
N ARG A 9 24.39 -3.20 12.01
CA ARG A 9 23.28 -2.26 12.17
C ARG A 9 22.57 -2.16 10.83
N VAL A 10 21.46 -2.88 10.68
CA VAL A 10 20.54 -2.62 9.58
C VAL A 10 19.89 -1.28 9.90
N ASN A 11 20.33 -0.21 9.24
CA ASN A 11 19.68 1.10 9.31
C ASN A 11 18.36 1.02 8.55
N ASP A 12 17.38 0.30 9.10
CA ASP A 12 16.05 0.24 8.52
C ASP A 12 15.44 1.66 8.50
N THR A 13 14.84 2.01 7.37
CA THR A 13 13.97 3.18 7.32
C THR A 13 12.76 2.95 8.25
N GLN A 14 12.08 4.02 8.67
CA GLN A 14 10.83 3.89 9.46
C GLN A 14 9.81 2.96 8.76
N PHE A 15 9.76 3.02 7.43
CA PHE A 15 8.91 2.14 6.62
C PHE A 15 9.40 0.69 6.62
N GLY A 16 10.71 0.45 6.47
CA GLY A 16 11.29 -0.90 6.53
C GLY A 16 11.03 -1.57 7.88
N ARG A 17 11.23 -0.83 8.98
CA ARG A 17 10.89 -1.29 10.33
C ARG A 17 9.41 -1.63 10.46
N ALA A 18 8.53 -0.74 10.02
CA ALA A 18 7.08 -0.95 10.07
C ALA A 18 6.64 -2.23 9.33
N LEU A 19 7.19 -2.49 8.13
CA LEU A 19 6.89 -3.70 7.39
C LEU A 19 7.37 -4.96 8.11
N LYS A 20 8.57 -4.94 8.70
CA LYS A 20 9.09 -6.06 9.50
C LYS A 20 8.19 -6.37 10.70
N GLU A 21 7.74 -5.36 11.42
CA GLU A 21 6.80 -5.53 12.55
C GLU A 21 5.47 -6.17 12.10
N LEU A 22 5.02 -5.86 10.89
CA LEU A 22 3.85 -6.49 10.26
C LEU A 22 4.15 -7.87 9.64
N GLY A 23 5.37 -8.37 9.71
CA GLY A 23 5.78 -9.64 9.08
C GLY A 23 5.75 -9.59 7.54
N ILE A 24 5.92 -8.40 6.95
CA ILE A 24 5.90 -8.18 5.51
C ILE A 24 7.34 -8.03 5.00
N THR A 25 7.74 -8.89 4.08
CA THR A 25 9.04 -8.79 3.41
C THR A 25 8.99 -7.76 2.28
N LEU A 26 9.78 -6.69 2.40
CA LEU A 26 9.93 -5.70 1.32
C LEU A 26 10.85 -6.24 0.23
N ILE A 27 10.34 -6.40 -0.99
CA ILE A 27 11.12 -6.79 -2.17
C ILE A 27 11.24 -5.57 -3.09
N PRO A 28 12.43 -4.94 -3.21
CA PRO A 28 12.60 -3.79 -4.08
C PRO A 28 12.52 -4.20 -5.56
N ALA A 29 11.71 -3.48 -6.32
CA ALA A 29 11.61 -3.66 -7.76
C ALA A 29 12.76 -2.91 -8.46
N ASN A 30 13.82 -3.65 -8.82
CA ASN A 30 15.02 -3.11 -9.46
C ASN A 30 14.90 -2.99 -10.99
N SER A 31 13.72 -3.25 -11.56
CA SER A 31 13.48 -3.14 -13.00
C SER A 31 12.02 -2.75 -13.33
N PRO A 32 11.76 -2.12 -14.49
CA PRO A 32 10.40 -1.83 -14.96
C PRO A 32 9.55 -3.10 -15.15
N GLN A 33 10.16 -4.22 -15.56
CA GLN A 33 9.46 -5.49 -15.78
C GLN A 33 8.81 -6.00 -14.49
N ALA A 34 9.40 -5.72 -13.33
CA ALA A 34 8.83 -6.05 -12.01
C ALA A 34 7.62 -5.15 -11.64
N LYS A 35 7.36 -4.06 -12.37
CA LYS A 35 6.29 -3.09 -12.12
C LYS A 35 5.16 -3.11 -13.15
N GLY A 36 5.22 -3.96 -14.17
CA GLY A 36 4.28 -3.89 -15.31
C GLY A 36 2.79 -4.01 -14.94
N ARG A 37 2.42 -4.72 -13.86
CA ARG A 37 1.01 -4.79 -13.41
C ARG A 37 0.54 -3.47 -12.81
N ILE A 38 1.35 -2.89 -11.93
CA ILE A 38 1.00 -1.65 -11.24
C ILE A 38 1.02 -0.47 -12.23
N GLU A 39 1.97 -0.42 -13.16
CA GLU A 39 2.02 0.59 -14.21
C GLU A 39 0.79 0.56 -15.14
N ARG A 40 0.33 -0.64 -15.53
CA ARG A 40 -0.92 -0.79 -16.30
C ARG A 40 -2.14 -0.28 -15.53
N LEU A 41 -2.23 -0.62 -14.24
CA LEU A 41 -3.29 -0.11 -13.36
C LEU A 41 -3.26 1.43 -13.32
N TRP A 42 -2.11 2.03 -13.05
CA TRP A 42 -1.96 3.48 -12.96
C TRP A 42 -2.28 4.18 -14.29
N GLY A 43 -1.85 3.62 -15.42
CA GLY A 43 -2.15 4.19 -16.74
C GLY A 43 -3.66 4.30 -17.02
N THR A 44 -4.45 3.31 -16.61
CA THR A 44 -5.92 3.37 -16.76
C THR A 44 -6.59 4.19 -15.66
N LEU A 45 -6.16 4.05 -14.39
CA LEU A 45 -6.78 4.74 -13.27
C LEU A 45 -6.54 6.26 -13.34
N GLN A 46 -5.29 6.69 -13.46
CA GLN A 46 -4.94 8.12 -13.45
C GLN A 46 -5.43 8.85 -14.68
N SER A 47 -5.49 8.22 -15.85
CA SER A 47 -6.03 8.86 -17.05
C SER A 47 -7.53 9.15 -16.94
N ARG A 48 -8.27 8.35 -16.15
CA ARG A 48 -9.71 8.51 -15.96
C ARG A 48 -10.08 9.50 -14.87
N LEU A 49 -9.34 9.55 -13.77
CA LEU A 49 -9.69 10.40 -12.63
C LEU A 49 -9.97 11.87 -13.01
N PRO A 50 -9.21 12.54 -13.89
CA PRO A 50 -9.53 13.91 -14.31
C PRO A 50 -10.90 14.05 -14.99
N VAL A 51 -11.27 13.07 -15.83
CA VAL A 51 -12.57 13.06 -16.53
C VAL A 51 -13.68 12.80 -15.52
N GLU A 52 -13.51 11.80 -14.66
CA GLU A 52 -14.49 11.41 -13.66
C GLU A 52 -14.71 12.53 -12.62
N PHE A 53 -13.64 13.21 -12.20
CA PHE A 53 -13.73 14.38 -11.32
C PHE A 53 -14.46 15.54 -11.98
N LYS A 54 -14.22 15.78 -13.26
CA LYS A 54 -14.92 16.82 -14.03
C LYS A 54 -16.41 16.50 -14.15
N LEU A 55 -16.77 15.25 -14.44
CA LEU A 55 -18.16 14.79 -14.50
C LEU A 55 -18.87 14.90 -13.14
N ALA A 56 -18.15 14.61 -12.05
CA ALA A 56 -18.65 14.73 -10.69
C ALA A 56 -18.60 16.17 -10.12
N GLY A 57 -18.08 17.14 -10.88
CA GLY A 57 -17.98 18.54 -10.44
C GLY A 57 -17.06 18.77 -9.24
N ILE A 58 -16.04 17.92 -9.04
CA ILE A 58 -15.15 17.95 -7.89
C ILE A 58 -14.18 19.14 -7.96
N LYS A 59 -14.09 19.90 -6.87
CA LYS A 59 -13.26 21.11 -6.77
C LYS A 59 -12.41 21.20 -5.49
N SER A 60 -12.46 20.19 -4.63
CA SER A 60 -11.69 20.15 -3.38
C SER A 60 -11.10 18.76 -3.13
N ILE A 61 -10.09 18.71 -2.27
CA ILE A 61 -9.41 17.46 -1.88
C ILE A 61 -10.36 16.57 -1.08
N GLU A 62 -11.18 17.15 -0.21
CA GLU A 62 -12.15 16.43 0.62
C GLU A 62 -13.20 15.75 -0.25
N ALA A 63 -13.73 16.49 -1.24
CA ALA A 63 -14.67 15.94 -2.21
C ALA A 63 -14.03 14.84 -3.07
N ALA A 64 -12.77 15.02 -3.48
CA ALA A 64 -12.02 13.99 -4.21
C ALA A 64 -11.84 12.71 -3.37
N ASN A 65 -11.44 12.83 -2.10
CA ASN A 65 -11.26 11.68 -1.20
C ASN A 65 -12.58 10.92 -0.98
N ALA A 66 -13.69 11.63 -0.76
CA ALA A 66 -15.00 11.02 -0.62
C ALA A 66 -15.46 10.33 -1.92
N PHE A 67 -15.16 10.93 -3.08
CA PHE A 67 -15.46 10.34 -4.37
C PHE A 67 -14.65 9.06 -4.61
N LEU A 68 -13.34 9.07 -4.32
CA LEU A 68 -12.44 7.95 -4.56
C LEU A 68 -12.89 6.67 -3.85
N GLN A 69 -13.42 6.78 -2.62
CA GLN A 69 -13.96 5.62 -1.89
C GLN A 69 -15.05 4.89 -2.68
N LYS A 70 -15.97 5.63 -3.29
CA LYS A 70 -17.06 5.07 -4.10
C LYS A 70 -16.60 4.68 -5.50
N PHE A 71 -15.71 5.48 -6.09
CA PHE A 71 -15.21 5.27 -7.44
C PHE A 71 -14.44 3.96 -7.58
N MET A 72 -13.75 3.50 -6.54
CA MET A 72 -13.04 2.21 -6.56
C MET A 72 -13.97 1.04 -6.92
N GLU A 73 -15.21 1.02 -6.43
CA GLU A 73 -16.16 -0.04 -6.77
C GLU A 73 -16.55 0.00 -8.25
N VAL A 74 -16.90 1.19 -8.76
CA VAL A 74 -17.25 1.41 -10.17
C VAL A 74 -16.08 1.09 -11.10
N TYR A 75 -14.87 1.47 -10.70
CA TYR A 75 -13.65 1.17 -11.43
C TYR A 75 -13.43 -0.35 -11.50
N ASN A 76 -13.53 -1.03 -10.36
CA ASN A 76 -13.31 -2.48 -10.28
C ASN A 76 -14.35 -3.27 -11.07
N GLN A 77 -15.61 -2.83 -11.13
CA GLN A 77 -16.63 -3.45 -11.99
C GLN A 77 -16.25 -3.48 -13.47
N LYS A 78 -15.46 -2.51 -13.94
CA LYS A 78 -15.07 -2.39 -15.35
C LYS A 78 -13.68 -2.94 -15.64
N PHE A 79 -12.74 -2.82 -14.70
CA PHE A 79 -11.32 -3.06 -14.96
C PHE A 79 -10.68 -4.10 -14.05
N ALA A 80 -11.37 -4.60 -13.03
CA ALA A 80 -10.80 -5.63 -12.18
C ALA A 80 -10.59 -6.91 -12.99
N VAL A 81 -9.43 -7.53 -12.78
CA VAL A 81 -9.11 -8.84 -13.33
C VAL A 81 -9.34 -9.86 -12.23
N SER A 82 -10.13 -10.90 -12.53
CA SER A 82 -10.34 -12.00 -11.59
C SER A 82 -9.01 -12.68 -11.27
N PRO A 83 -8.73 -12.99 -9.99
CA PRO A 83 -7.49 -13.63 -9.63
C PRO A 83 -7.47 -15.08 -10.15
N ALA A 84 -6.28 -15.57 -10.53
CA ALA A 84 -6.12 -16.94 -10.99
C ALA A 84 -6.38 -17.97 -9.87
N ASN A 85 -6.02 -17.63 -8.63
CA ASN A 85 -6.42 -18.35 -7.42
C ASN A 85 -7.36 -17.47 -6.60
N ARG A 86 -8.52 -17.99 -6.20
CA ARG A 86 -9.52 -17.29 -5.39
C ARG A 86 -9.21 -17.32 -3.89
N GLU A 87 -8.28 -18.19 -3.47
CA GLU A 87 -7.85 -18.26 -2.08
C GLU A 87 -7.11 -16.98 -1.68
N SER A 88 -7.48 -16.47 -0.51
CA SER A 88 -6.82 -15.30 0.07
C SER A 88 -5.43 -15.70 0.57
N ALA A 89 -4.41 -14.99 0.10
CA ALA A 89 -3.06 -15.06 0.68
C ALA A 89 -2.86 -14.06 1.84
N PHE A 90 -3.89 -13.29 2.20
CA PHE A 90 -3.81 -12.36 3.32
C PHE A 90 -3.91 -13.10 4.65
N ARG A 91 -3.09 -12.68 5.62
CA ARG A 91 -3.14 -13.16 6.99
C ARG A 91 -3.97 -12.22 7.86
N GLU A 92 -4.62 -12.77 8.87
CA GLU A 92 -5.24 -11.96 9.91
C GLU A 92 -4.19 -11.17 10.69
N LEU A 93 -4.58 -9.99 11.17
CA LEU A 93 -3.72 -9.19 12.03
C LEU A 93 -3.62 -9.87 13.41
N PRO A 94 -2.41 -10.18 13.92
CA PRO A 94 -2.27 -10.74 15.25
C PRO A 94 -2.83 -9.77 16.30
N LYS A 95 -3.62 -10.28 17.26
CA LYS A 95 -4.28 -9.47 18.30
C LYS A 95 -3.32 -8.61 19.14
N ALA A 96 -2.05 -9.02 19.24
CA ALA A 96 -1.01 -8.30 19.95
C ALA A 96 -0.48 -7.06 19.19
N VAL A 97 -0.81 -6.92 17.90
CA VAL A 97 -0.34 -5.82 17.05
C VAL A 97 -1.32 -4.66 17.11
N ASN A 98 -0.86 -3.50 17.59
CA ASN A 98 -1.56 -2.23 17.45
C ASN A 98 -1.04 -1.48 16.21
N LEU A 99 -1.89 -1.29 15.20
CA LEU A 99 -1.54 -0.62 13.94
C LEU A 99 -1.09 0.84 14.12
N ASP A 100 -1.63 1.54 15.12
CA ASP A 100 -1.28 2.94 15.41
C ASP A 100 0.19 3.10 15.82
N HIS A 101 0.83 2.01 16.26
CA HIS A 101 2.22 1.98 16.71
C HIS A 101 3.20 1.41 15.66
N ILE A 102 2.72 1.10 14.45
CA ILE A 102 3.54 0.47 13.41
C ILE A 102 4.36 1.51 12.64
N LEU A 103 3.70 2.47 11.99
CA LEU A 103 4.34 3.53 11.21
C LEU A 103 4.38 4.85 12.00
N CYS A 104 5.12 4.83 13.11
CA CYS A 104 5.34 6.00 13.97
C CYS A 104 6.84 6.25 14.20
N LEU A 105 7.17 7.44 14.69
CA LEU A 105 8.50 7.73 15.23
C LEU A 105 8.68 6.92 16.52
N LYS A 106 9.76 6.14 16.60
CA LYS A 106 10.17 5.42 17.81
C LYS A 106 11.54 5.90 18.21
N GLU A 107 11.66 6.38 19.44
CA GLU A 107 12.90 6.88 20.01
C GLU A 107 13.23 6.04 21.24
N PHE A 108 14.47 5.56 21.34
CA PHE A 108 14.96 4.95 22.56
C PHE A 108 15.40 6.07 23.50
N ARG A 109 14.75 6.18 24.65
CA ARG A 109 15.22 7.03 25.75
C ARG A 109 16.28 6.25 26.52
N LYS A 110 17.40 6.91 26.81
CA LYS A 110 18.45 6.40 27.71
C LYS A 110 18.06 6.64 29.16
#